data_AF-A0A0D7BFE0-F1
#
_entry.id   AF-A0A0D7BFE0-F1
#
_cell.length_a   1.000
_cell.length_b   1.000
_cell.length_c   1.000
_cell.angle_alpha   90.00
_cell.angle_beta   90.00
_cell.angle_gamma   90.00
#
_symmetry.space_group_name_H-M   'P 1'
#
loop_
_entity.id
_entity.type
_entity.pdbx_description
1 polymer ?
#
loop_
_entity_poly.entity_id
_entity_poly.type
_entity_poly.pdbx_seq_one_letter_code
_entity_poly.pdbx_strand_id
1 'polypeptide(L)'
;MVTLRGPLNTLWQAFVAAVGRLDKSLNPKDTFNKLQRHQWRISDSIYVFHVALASFWFFLIPNLFLKLFIPIAYTTAIIIPFTSQFFFRAMPVLVWVLTFFASRYIPVAWRPSISVIVLPTLETVLFGANISDILTRSTFWLLDIVAWIPYGVGHFSLPFVIAAFLWLFRPKEALQFWAAAFGYMNLIGVLIQILFPCAAPWYELIHGLTPADYSMLGSPGGLIRIDAMLGTSGYTMGFSHAPVVFGAFPSLHAGGATMVALATSHFFPHLTYVIWVYALTLYWATMYLTHHYLIDVVVGACLATVTFYYMLPDELREQGATAAPGELLDYRHLSQRSKYETYDLEAPRRGNATDATEFEISDASDEEVDITYRSPSAVGTPTSAAPMLGGRGERVQRGHRHTASIASLIRGDERKEEGWSPIAGGGFSFPASPKRPARD
;
A
#
# COMPACT_ATOMS: atom_id res chain seq x y z
N MET A 1 -34.26 -14.25 25.54
CA MET A 1 -32.93 -14.65 25.03
C MET A 1 -33.09 -14.96 23.55
N VAL A 2 -32.59 -14.11 22.66
CA VAL A 2 -32.66 -14.37 21.21
C VAL A 2 -31.60 -15.42 20.90
N THR A 3 -32.02 -16.65 20.60
CA THR A 3 -31.12 -17.70 20.11
C THR A 3 -30.73 -17.39 18.68
N LEU A 4 -29.58 -16.74 18.50
CA LEU A 4 -28.94 -16.58 17.19
C LEU A 4 -28.70 -17.99 16.60
N ARG A 5 -29.04 -18.21 15.33
CA ARG A 5 -28.78 -19.48 14.63
C ARG A 5 -27.63 -19.29 13.64
N GLY A 6 -26.78 -20.32 13.48
CA GLY A 6 -25.76 -20.39 12.42
C GLY A 6 -24.57 -19.41 12.59
N PRO A 7 -24.07 -18.78 11.51
CA PRO A 7 -22.87 -17.92 11.53
C PRO A 7 -22.94 -16.77 12.53
N LEU A 8 -24.14 -16.19 12.74
CA LEU A 8 -24.33 -15.09 13.69
C LEU A 8 -24.08 -15.52 15.13
N ASN A 9 -24.44 -16.75 15.50
CA ASN A 9 -24.12 -17.27 16.83
C ASN A 9 -22.61 -17.47 16.98
N THR A 10 -21.95 -18.01 15.96
CA THR A 10 -20.49 -18.20 15.97
C THR A 10 -19.77 -16.87 16.16
N LEU A 11 -20.18 -15.84 15.40
CA LEU A 11 -19.64 -14.48 15.52
C LEU A 11 -19.90 -13.90 16.92
N TRP A 12 -21.10 -14.06 17.45
CA TRP A 12 -21.45 -13.58 18.79
C TRP A 12 -20.64 -14.26 19.89
N GLN A 13 -20.49 -15.59 19.84
CA GLN A 13 -19.66 -16.32 20.80
C GLN A 13 -18.18 -15.92 20.69
N ALA A 14 -17.66 -15.77 19.48
CA ALA A 14 -16.29 -15.29 19.26
C ALA A 14 -16.09 -13.89 19.84
N PHE A 15 -17.06 -12.98 19.66
CA PHE A 15 -17.04 -11.64 20.22
C PHE A 15 -17.08 -11.65 21.75
N VAL A 16 -18.00 -12.39 22.37
CA VAL A 16 -18.10 -12.52 23.83
C VAL A 16 -16.79 -13.07 24.40
N ALA A 17 -16.21 -14.11 23.78
CA ALA A 17 -14.93 -14.67 24.18
C ALA A 17 -13.79 -13.64 24.01
N ALA A 18 -13.75 -12.89 22.91
CA ALA A 18 -12.73 -11.88 22.66
C ALA A 18 -12.77 -10.74 23.70
N VAL A 19 -13.96 -10.24 24.03
CA VAL A 19 -14.16 -9.25 25.10
C VAL A 19 -13.82 -9.84 26.48
N GLY A 20 -14.10 -11.12 26.69
CA GLY A 20 -13.73 -11.86 27.89
C GLY A 20 -12.22 -11.88 28.15
N ARG A 21 -11.41 -11.94 27.09
CA ARG A 21 -9.93 -12.01 27.16
C ARG A 21 -9.23 -10.65 27.34
N LEU A 22 -9.94 -9.53 27.23
CA LEU A 22 -9.32 -8.20 27.36
C LEU A 22 -8.82 -7.95 28.78
N ASP A 23 -7.66 -7.33 28.90
CA ASP A 23 -7.20 -6.74 30.16
C ASP A 23 -8.11 -5.55 30.47
N LYS A 24 -8.86 -5.61 31.58
CA LYS A 24 -9.83 -4.57 31.97
C LYS A 24 -9.27 -3.62 33.04
N SER A 25 -7.99 -3.78 33.41
CA SER A 25 -7.38 -2.91 34.42
C SER A 25 -7.24 -1.48 33.92
N LEU A 26 -7.68 -0.54 34.75
CA LEU A 26 -7.47 0.89 34.57
C LEU A 26 -6.33 1.42 35.45
N ASN A 27 -5.65 0.56 36.21
CA ASN A 27 -4.63 0.96 37.17
C ASN A 27 -3.25 1.06 36.49
N PRO A 28 -2.65 2.26 36.38
CA PRO A 28 -1.32 2.45 35.80
C PRO A 28 -0.22 1.60 36.44
N LYS A 29 -0.37 1.27 37.74
CA LYS A 29 0.62 0.47 38.48
C LYS A 29 0.88 -0.88 37.83
N ASP A 30 -0.13 -1.48 37.18
CA ASP A 30 0.04 -2.78 36.52
C ASP A 30 0.98 -2.70 35.32
N THR A 31 0.90 -1.61 34.55
CA THR A 31 1.84 -1.34 33.44
C THR A 31 3.25 -1.10 33.96
N PHE A 32 3.41 -0.28 35.00
CA PHE A 32 4.73 -0.03 35.59
C PHE A 32 5.36 -1.29 36.19
N ASN A 33 4.55 -2.13 36.87
CA ASN A 33 5.00 -3.41 37.40
C ASN A 33 5.43 -4.37 36.27
N LYS A 34 4.68 -4.41 35.15
CA LYS A 34 5.05 -5.18 33.94
C LYS A 34 6.39 -4.68 33.38
N LEU A 35 6.58 -3.36 33.28
CA LEU A 35 7.82 -2.76 32.77
C LEU A 35 9.03 -3.02 33.68
N GLN A 36 8.86 -2.91 35.00
CA GLN A 36 9.94 -3.18 35.96
C GLN A 36 10.41 -4.64 35.95
N ARG A 37 9.53 -5.58 35.59
CA ARG A 37 9.84 -7.02 35.48
C ARG A 37 10.33 -7.41 34.09
N HIS A 38 10.28 -6.50 33.12
CA HIS A 38 10.68 -6.78 31.74
C HIS A 38 12.19 -7.02 31.66
N GLN A 39 12.56 -8.13 31.01
CA GLN A 39 13.95 -8.45 30.73
C GLN A 39 14.31 -7.88 29.36
N TRP A 40 15.05 -6.78 29.35
CA TRP A 40 15.41 -6.07 28.13
C TRP A 40 16.25 -6.94 27.20
N ARG A 41 15.89 -6.91 25.92
CA ARG A 41 16.58 -7.62 24.84
C ARG A 41 17.01 -6.63 23.77
N ILE A 42 17.97 -7.02 22.92
CA ILE A 42 18.42 -6.19 21.79
C ILE A 42 17.25 -5.84 20.86
N SER A 43 16.27 -6.73 20.70
CA SER A 43 15.04 -6.45 19.94
C SER A 43 14.25 -5.24 20.45
N ASP A 44 14.38 -4.88 21.73
CA ASP A 44 13.71 -3.73 22.33
C ASP A 44 14.33 -2.38 21.88
N SER A 45 15.50 -2.40 21.24
CA SER A 45 16.09 -1.21 20.60
C SER A 45 15.16 -0.58 19.57
N ILE A 46 14.22 -1.36 19.02
CA ILE A 46 13.20 -0.85 18.12
C ILE A 46 12.36 0.27 18.75
N TYR A 47 12.13 0.26 20.07
CA TYR A 47 11.40 1.34 20.74
C TYR A 47 12.18 2.66 20.72
N VAL A 48 13.51 2.60 20.79
CA VAL A 48 14.38 3.78 20.65
C VAL A 48 14.23 4.37 19.25
N PHE A 49 14.21 3.52 18.20
CA PHE A 49 13.95 3.96 16.84
C PHE A 49 12.60 4.68 16.71
N HIS A 50 11.52 4.13 17.26
CA HIS A 50 10.20 4.77 17.19
C HIS A 50 10.16 6.11 17.92
N VAL A 51 10.77 6.20 19.11
CA VAL A 51 10.85 7.46 19.86
C VAL A 51 11.65 8.49 19.07
N ALA A 52 12.82 8.12 18.55
CA ALA A 52 13.65 9.02 17.75
C ALA A 52 12.92 9.53 16.50
N LEU A 53 12.27 8.61 15.76
CA LEU A 53 11.53 8.96 14.56
C LEU A 53 10.31 9.83 14.87
N ALA A 54 9.55 9.50 15.91
CA ALA A 54 8.43 10.32 16.35
C ALA A 54 8.89 11.71 16.80
N SER A 55 9.97 11.81 17.57
CA SER A 55 10.57 13.09 17.99
C SER A 55 10.99 13.93 16.79
N PHE A 56 11.60 13.33 15.77
CA PHE A 56 11.93 14.02 14.52
C PHE A 56 10.68 14.60 13.83
N TRP A 57 9.61 13.81 13.70
CA TRP A 57 8.36 14.30 13.10
C TRP A 57 7.70 15.39 13.93
N PHE A 58 7.64 15.21 15.25
CA PHE A 58 7.11 16.23 16.14
C PHE A 58 7.95 17.50 16.13
N PHE A 59 9.26 17.44 15.92
CA PHE A 59 10.07 18.64 15.75
C PHE A 59 9.58 19.48 14.54
N LEU A 60 9.29 18.84 13.41
CA LEU A 60 8.86 19.49 12.17
C LEU A 60 7.44 20.04 12.17
N ILE A 61 6.50 19.42 12.91
CA ILE A 61 5.10 19.87 12.94
C ILE A 61 5.01 21.30 13.50
N PRO A 62 4.53 22.32 12.77
CA PRO A 62 4.49 23.70 13.30
C PRO A 62 3.43 23.88 14.40
N ASN A 63 2.36 23.10 14.35
CA ASN A 63 1.22 23.22 15.28
C ASN A 63 1.59 22.74 16.69
N LEU A 64 1.70 23.68 17.64
CA LEU A 64 2.04 23.40 19.04
C LEU A 64 1.02 22.49 19.74
N PHE A 65 -0.27 22.65 19.43
CA PHE A 65 -1.30 21.80 20.02
C PHE A 65 -1.08 20.34 19.63
N LEU A 66 -0.84 20.05 18.35
CA LEU A 66 -0.55 18.67 17.89
C LEU A 66 0.76 18.13 18.47
N LYS A 67 1.81 18.97 18.57
CA LYS A 67 3.11 18.64 19.17
C LYS A 67 3.01 18.17 20.63
N LEU A 68 2.03 18.69 21.39
CA LEU A 68 1.85 18.35 22.79
C LEU A 68 0.76 17.30 22.99
N PHE A 69 -0.40 17.48 22.35
CA PHE A 69 -1.57 16.64 22.54
C PHE A 69 -1.32 15.19 22.11
N ILE A 70 -0.72 14.96 20.93
CA ILE A 70 -0.54 13.59 20.41
C ILE A 70 0.41 12.78 21.30
N PRO A 71 1.62 13.26 21.68
CA PRO A 71 2.48 12.51 22.60
C PRO A 71 1.85 12.28 23.98
N ILE A 72 1.15 13.27 24.54
CA ILE A 72 0.47 13.13 25.85
C ILE A 72 -0.65 12.09 25.76
N ALA A 73 -1.49 12.17 24.74
CA ALA A 73 -2.58 11.22 24.53
C ALA A 73 -2.05 9.80 24.33
N TYR A 74 -1.01 9.63 23.51
CA TYR A 74 -0.36 8.34 23.30
C TYR A 74 0.27 7.78 24.58
N THR A 75 1.01 8.62 25.31
CA THR A 75 1.64 8.24 26.60
C THR A 75 0.58 7.81 27.62
N THR A 76 -0.52 8.55 27.71
CA THR A 76 -1.65 8.18 28.58
C THR A 76 -2.27 6.84 28.16
N ALA A 77 -2.45 6.62 26.86
CA ALA A 77 -3.02 5.39 26.32
C ALA A 77 -2.13 4.17 26.57
N ILE A 78 -0.79 4.29 26.54
CA ILE A 78 0.11 3.16 26.81
C ILE A 78 0.32 2.90 28.31
N ILE A 79 0.08 3.90 29.18
CA ILE A 79 0.18 3.74 30.64
C ILE A 79 -1.03 2.97 31.19
N ILE A 80 -2.23 3.19 30.67
CA ILE A 80 -3.45 2.52 31.12
C ILE A 80 -3.52 1.11 30.50
N PRO A 81 -3.53 0.00 31.27
CA PRO A 81 -3.47 -1.37 30.72
C PRO A 81 -4.58 -1.68 29.71
N PHE A 82 -5.82 -1.24 30.01
CA PHE A 82 -6.98 -1.42 29.12
C PHE A 82 -6.75 -0.88 27.71
N THR A 83 -6.11 0.29 27.56
CA THR A 83 -5.82 0.88 26.25
C THR A 83 -4.47 0.41 25.71
N SER A 84 -3.48 0.18 26.57
CA SER A 84 -2.12 -0.19 26.21
C SER A 84 -2.05 -1.46 25.38
N GLN A 85 -2.90 -2.46 25.68
CA GLN A 85 -2.99 -3.71 24.92
C GLN A 85 -3.25 -3.51 23.42
N PHE A 86 -3.83 -2.37 23.03
CA PHE A 86 -4.03 -1.96 21.64
C PHE A 86 -2.95 -0.97 21.17
N PHE A 87 -2.79 0.16 21.86
CA PHE A 87 -1.95 1.27 21.40
C PHE A 87 -0.45 0.95 21.40
N PHE A 88 0.01 0.14 22.34
CA PHE A 88 1.40 -0.30 22.35
C PHE A 88 1.70 -1.22 21.16
N ARG A 89 0.76 -2.11 20.82
CA ARG A 89 0.91 -3.06 19.69
C ARG A 89 0.70 -2.38 18.33
N ALA A 90 -0.12 -1.34 18.29
CA ALA A 90 -0.36 -0.54 17.09
C ALA A 90 0.77 0.48 16.80
N MET A 91 1.82 0.56 17.63
CA MET A 91 2.89 1.55 17.49
C MET A 91 3.49 1.63 16.08
N PRO A 92 3.82 0.52 15.37
CA PRO A 92 4.34 0.60 14.01
C PRO A 92 3.38 1.29 13.03
N VAL A 93 2.07 1.01 13.15
CA VAL A 93 1.03 1.67 12.35
C VAL A 93 0.93 3.15 12.69
N LEU A 94 0.94 3.49 13.99
CA LEU A 94 0.82 4.88 14.44
C LEU A 94 2.03 5.73 14.01
N VAL A 95 3.23 5.17 14.07
CA VAL A 95 4.45 5.86 13.62
C VAL A 95 4.49 5.99 12.10
N TRP A 96 4.01 4.99 11.35
CA TRP A 96 3.78 5.15 9.91
C TRP A 96 2.80 6.29 9.61
N VAL A 97 1.63 6.32 10.26
CA VAL A 97 0.63 7.36 10.06
C VAL A 97 1.20 8.74 10.40
N LEU A 98 1.92 8.86 11.52
CA LEU A 98 2.62 10.10 11.89
C LEU A 98 3.63 10.50 10.80
N THR A 99 4.44 9.56 10.31
CA THR A 99 5.43 9.79 9.25
C THR A 99 4.77 10.30 7.97
N PHE A 100 3.70 9.63 7.53
CA PHE A 100 2.95 10.02 6.33
C PHE A 100 2.40 11.44 6.45
N PHE A 101 1.68 11.76 7.52
CA PHE A 101 1.07 13.08 7.68
C PHE A 101 2.10 14.19 7.94
N ALA A 102 3.14 13.91 8.73
CA ALA A 102 4.15 14.90 9.10
C ALA A 102 5.15 15.19 7.98
N SER A 103 5.32 14.28 7.02
CA SER A 103 6.22 14.45 5.87
C SER A 103 5.97 15.73 5.08
N ARG A 104 4.73 16.26 5.07
CA ARG A 104 4.39 17.55 4.42
C ARG A 104 5.16 18.74 5.00
N TYR A 105 5.60 18.65 6.26
CA TYR A 105 6.30 19.73 6.96
C TYR A 105 7.82 19.72 6.72
N ILE A 106 8.36 18.76 5.96
CA ILE A 106 9.77 18.77 5.56
C ILE A 106 10.04 20.04 4.72
N PRO A 107 11.00 20.89 5.11
CA PRO A 107 11.38 22.07 4.33
C PRO A 107 11.82 21.69 2.92
N VAL A 108 11.46 22.49 1.91
CA VAL A 108 11.77 22.20 0.51
C VAL A 108 13.27 22.00 0.28
N ALA A 109 14.13 22.75 0.98
CA ALA A 109 15.58 22.63 0.88
C ALA A 109 16.14 21.26 1.34
N TRP A 110 15.38 20.48 2.12
CA TRP A 110 15.78 19.15 2.59
C TRP A 110 15.24 18.03 1.70
N ARG A 111 14.34 18.36 0.77
CA ARG A 111 13.66 17.36 -0.05
C ARG A 111 14.54 16.98 -1.25
N PRO A 112 14.61 15.69 -1.60
CA PRO A 112 15.29 15.24 -2.81
C PRO A 112 14.65 15.82 -4.09
N SER A 113 15.35 15.74 -5.22
CA SER A 113 14.75 16.06 -6.52
C SER A 113 13.68 15.02 -6.89
N ILE A 114 12.55 15.48 -7.44
CA ILE A 114 11.48 14.60 -7.90
C ILE A 114 11.87 13.91 -9.21
N SER A 115 11.77 12.59 -9.23
CA SER A 115 12.00 11.80 -10.44
C SER A 115 10.73 11.70 -11.27
N VAL A 116 10.76 12.29 -12.47
CA VAL A 116 9.67 12.18 -13.47
C VAL A 116 9.99 11.18 -14.59
N ILE A 117 11.23 10.67 -14.64
CA ILE A 117 11.73 9.86 -15.76
C ILE A 117 11.92 8.38 -15.38
N VAL A 118 12.30 8.09 -14.13
CA VAL A 118 12.75 6.74 -13.75
C VAL A 118 11.64 5.70 -13.94
N LEU A 119 10.43 5.95 -13.41
CA LEU A 119 9.35 4.96 -13.50
C LEU A 119 8.85 4.74 -14.94
N PRO A 120 8.55 5.77 -15.75
CA PRO A 120 8.19 5.56 -17.16
C PRO A 120 9.27 4.81 -17.95
N THR A 121 10.55 5.13 -17.69
CA THR A 121 11.68 4.48 -18.38
C THR A 121 11.78 3.01 -17.99
N LEU A 122 11.71 2.70 -16.69
CA LEU A 122 11.74 1.32 -16.22
C LEU A 122 10.54 0.52 -16.77
N GLU A 123 9.36 1.12 -16.83
CA GLU A 123 8.19 0.43 -17.39
C GLU A 123 8.38 0.11 -18.87
N THR A 124 8.87 1.07 -19.65
CA THR A 124 9.15 0.88 -21.08
C THR A 124 10.24 -0.17 -21.31
N VAL A 125 11.32 -0.14 -20.52
CA VAL A 125 12.46 -1.07 -20.67
C VAL A 125 12.07 -2.49 -20.25
N LEU A 126 11.33 -2.65 -19.15
CA LEU A 126 11.02 -3.97 -18.59
C LEU A 126 9.81 -4.64 -19.26
N PHE A 127 8.79 -3.86 -19.65
CA PHE A 127 7.53 -4.39 -20.17
C PHE A 127 7.27 -4.06 -21.64
N GLY A 128 8.17 -3.31 -22.28
CA GLY A 128 8.10 -2.97 -23.70
C GLY A 128 7.02 -1.94 -24.06
N ALA A 129 6.26 -1.44 -23.08
CA ALA A 129 5.24 -0.42 -23.26
C ALA A 129 4.91 0.29 -21.93
N ASN A 130 4.37 1.50 -22.02
CA ASN A 130 3.73 2.17 -20.88
C ASN A 130 2.32 1.58 -20.69
N ILE A 131 2.21 0.60 -19.80
CA ILE A 131 0.97 -0.17 -19.60
C ILE A 131 -0.13 0.73 -19.04
N SER A 132 0.22 1.65 -18.16
CA SER A 132 -0.71 2.62 -17.60
C SER A 132 -1.29 3.54 -18.68
N ASP A 133 -0.49 4.01 -19.64
CA ASP A 133 -0.98 4.77 -20.80
C ASP A 133 -1.94 3.93 -21.68
N ILE A 134 -1.62 2.66 -21.94
CA ILE A 134 -2.51 1.79 -22.73
C ILE A 134 -3.87 1.61 -22.05
N LEU A 135 -3.88 1.33 -20.75
CA LEU A 135 -5.10 1.10 -19.98
C LEU A 135 -6.00 2.33 -19.93
N THR A 136 -5.41 3.52 -19.93
CA THR A 136 -6.15 4.79 -19.78
C THR A 136 -6.77 5.29 -21.07
N ARG A 137 -6.36 4.73 -22.22
CA ARG A 137 -6.99 5.01 -23.52
C ARG A 137 -8.36 4.33 -23.68
N SER A 138 -8.67 3.33 -22.85
CA SER A 138 -9.93 2.57 -22.92
C SER A 138 -10.71 2.66 -21.61
N THR A 139 -11.32 3.82 -21.35
CA THR A 139 -12.15 4.02 -20.15
C THR A 139 -13.62 3.69 -20.40
N PHE A 140 -14.25 3.04 -19.43
CA PHE A 140 -15.68 2.73 -19.46
C PHE A 140 -16.28 2.88 -18.06
N TRP A 141 -17.49 3.41 -17.94
CA TRP A 141 -18.09 3.75 -16.64
C TRP A 141 -18.18 2.55 -15.68
N LEU A 142 -18.40 1.35 -16.21
CA LEU A 142 -18.43 0.14 -15.39
C LEU A 142 -17.03 -0.22 -14.87
N LEU A 143 -15.99 -0.03 -15.69
CA LEU A 143 -14.60 -0.22 -15.27
C LEU A 143 -14.20 0.81 -14.22
N ASP A 144 -14.72 2.03 -14.28
CA ASP A 144 -14.53 3.04 -13.24
C ASP A 144 -15.08 2.56 -11.90
N ILE A 145 -16.29 2.00 -11.86
CA ILE A 145 -16.88 1.43 -10.63
C ILE A 145 -16.08 0.21 -10.14
N VAL A 146 -15.71 -0.70 -11.05
CA VAL A 146 -14.91 -1.90 -10.71
C VAL A 146 -13.54 -1.52 -10.15
N ALA A 147 -12.91 -0.47 -10.67
CA ALA A 147 -11.65 0.06 -10.14
C ALA A 147 -11.86 0.78 -8.79
N TRP A 148 -12.95 1.54 -8.68
CA TRP A 148 -13.26 2.34 -7.50
C TRP A 148 -13.60 1.51 -6.26
N ILE A 149 -14.27 0.36 -6.37
CA ILE A 149 -14.60 -0.45 -5.19
C ILE A 149 -13.33 -0.88 -4.42
N PRO A 150 -12.33 -1.52 -5.03
CA PRO A 150 -11.11 -1.88 -4.32
C PRO A 150 -10.22 -0.66 -4.02
N TYR A 151 -10.09 0.29 -4.96
CA TYR A 151 -9.18 1.44 -4.83
C TYR A 151 -9.76 2.59 -4.01
N GLY A 152 -11.02 2.95 -4.17
CA GLY A 152 -11.65 4.04 -3.45
C GLY A 152 -12.13 3.68 -2.04
N VAL A 153 -12.43 2.40 -1.78
CA VAL A 153 -13.07 1.95 -0.52
C VAL A 153 -12.31 0.78 0.12
N GLY A 154 -12.03 -0.27 -0.64
CA GLY A 154 -11.50 -1.53 -0.12
C GLY A 154 -10.14 -1.37 0.57
N HIS A 155 -9.18 -0.68 -0.05
CA HIS A 155 -7.83 -0.58 0.52
C HIS A 155 -7.77 0.20 1.84
N PHE A 156 -8.72 1.12 2.08
CA PHE A 156 -8.83 1.82 3.36
C PHE A 156 -9.48 0.97 4.45
N SER A 157 -10.46 0.14 4.09
CA SER A 157 -11.32 -0.56 5.06
C SER A 157 -10.82 -1.97 5.39
N LEU A 158 -10.34 -2.72 4.41
CA LEU A 158 -9.95 -4.13 4.57
C LEU A 158 -8.86 -4.36 5.62
N PRO A 159 -7.80 -3.53 5.76
CA PRO A 159 -6.82 -3.74 6.82
C PRO A 159 -7.42 -3.79 8.23
N PHE A 160 -8.46 -2.99 8.49
CA PHE A 160 -9.18 -2.99 9.76
C PHE A 160 -10.12 -4.18 9.89
N VAL A 161 -10.76 -4.61 8.78
CA VAL A 161 -11.57 -5.83 8.76
C VAL A 161 -10.70 -7.05 9.08
N ILE A 162 -9.52 -7.18 8.47
CA ILE A 162 -8.59 -8.27 8.77
C ILE A 162 -8.14 -8.21 10.23
N ALA A 163 -7.77 -7.03 10.75
CA ALA A 163 -7.42 -6.88 12.16
C ALA A 163 -8.56 -7.34 13.09
N ALA A 164 -9.80 -6.97 12.81
CA ALA A 164 -10.96 -7.39 13.59
C ALA A 164 -11.19 -8.91 13.53
N PHE A 165 -11.06 -9.52 12.35
CA PHE A 165 -11.19 -10.97 12.20
C PHE A 165 -10.07 -11.74 12.90
N LEU A 166 -8.82 -11.26 12.84
CA LEU A 166 -7.72 -11.83 13.60
C LEU A 166 -7.96 -11.74 15.11
N TRP A 167 -8.47 -10.61 15.60
CA TRP A 167 -8.80 -10.44 17.02
C TRP A 167 -9.89 -11.43 17.50
N LEU A 168 -10.90 -11.67 16.66
CA LEU A 168 -12.03 -12.54 16.99
C LEU A 168 -11.65 -14.03 16.90
N PHE A 169 -10.99 -14.44 15.82
CA PHE A 169 -10.88 -15.85 15.43
C PHE A 169 -9.46 -16.43 15.52
N ARG A 170 -8.44 -15.62 15.80
CA ARG A 170 -7.05 -16.08 15.88
C ARG A 170 -6.40 -15.73 17.23
N PRO A 171 -5.27 -16.37 17.57
CA PRO A 171 -4.52 -16.05 18.77
C PRO A 171 -4.05 -14.59 18.76
N LYS A 172 -3.85 -14.00 19.94
CA LYS A 172 -3.49 -12.57 20.06
C LYS A 172 -2.20 -12.24 19.31
N GLU A 173 -1.30 -13.21 19.17
CA GLU A 173 -0.04 -13.14 18.45
C GLU A 173 -0.28 -12.82 16.96
N ALA A 174 -1.35 -13.34 16.35
CA ALA A 174 -1.67 -13.07 14.95
C ALA A 174 -2.02 -11.60 14.69
N LEU A 175 -2.81 -10.99 15.59
CA LEU A 175 -3.10 -9.55 15.52
C LEU A 175 -1.85 -8.71 15.75
N GLN A 176 -0.98 -9.12 16.68
CA GLN A 176 0.28 -8.41 16.96
C GLN A 176 1.21 -8.46 15.75
N PHE A 177 1.37 -9.64 15.14
CA PHE A 177 2.10 -9.81 13.89
C PHE A 177 1.51 -8.94 12.78
N TRP A 178 0.20 -8.99 12.56
CA TRP A 178 -0.48 -8.18 11.54
C TRP A 178 -0.23 -6.69 11.70
N ALA A 179 -0.45 -6.15 12.91
CA ALA A 179 -0.23 -4.74 13.19
C ALA A 179 1.23 -4.32 12.96
N ALA A 180 2.19 -5.16 13.35
CA ALA A 180 3.59 -4.89 13.16
C ALA A 180 4.00 -4.97 11.67
N ALA A 181 3.69 -6.07 10.99
CA ALA A 181 4.05 -6.29 9.59
C ALA A 181 3.41 -5.27 8.65
N PHE A 182 2.12 -4.99 8.82
CA PHE A 182 1.43 -3.96 8.04
C PHE A 182 2.00 -2.56 8.34
N GLY A 183 2.25 -2.25 9.61
CA GLY A 183 2.80 -0.96 10.02
C GLY A 183 4.21 -0.71 9.48
N TYR A 184 5.14 -1.65 9.63
CA TYR A 184 6.51 -1.48 9.13
C TYR A 184 6.61 -1.51 7.61
N MET A 185 5.84 -2.37 6.93
CA MET A 185 5.82 -2.36 5.45
C MET A 185 5.45 -0.97 4.93
N ASN A 186 4.38 -0.39 5.49
CA ASN A 186 3.96 0.94 5.10
C ASN A 186 4.94 2.03 5.55
N LEU A 187 5.53 1.91 6.75
CA LEU A 187 6.57 2.84 7.21
C LEU A 187 7.77 2.85 6.25
N ILE A 188 8.28 1.67 5.88
CA ILE A 188 9.38 1.52 4.93
C ILE A 188 9.00 2.13 3.58
N GLY A 189 7.81 1.83 3.06
CA GLY A 189 7.36 2.39 1.79
C GLY A 189 7.23 3.92 1.81
N VAL A 190 6.67 4.52 2.88
CA VAL A 190 6.61 5.99 3.00
C VAL A 190 8.00 6.60 3.14
N LEU A 191 8.92 5.97 3.89
CA LEU A 191 10.30 6.46 3.98
C LEU A 191 11.00 6.42 2.62
N ILE A 192 10.78 5.38 1.81
CA ILE A 192 11.28 5.31 0.44
C ILE A 192 10.65 6.43 -0.41
N GLN A 193 9.35 6.66 -0.33
CA GLN A 193 8.68 7.73 -1.08
C GLN A 193 9.20 9.14 -0.72
N ILE A 194 9.60 9.36 0.54
CA ILE A 194 10.20 10.62 0.99
C ILE A 194 11.63 10.78 0.46
N LEU A 195 12.42 9.71 0.49
CA LEU A 195 13.84 9.72 0.09
C LEU A 195 14.03 9.61 -1.44
N PHE A 196 13.06 9.02 -2.13
CA PHE A 196 13.07 8.79 -3.57
C PHE A 196 11.70 9.15 -4.19
N PRO A 197 11.36 10.45 -4.20
CA PRO A 197 10.08 10.92 -4.72
C PRO A 197 9.99 10.66 -6.22
N CYS A 198 8.93 9.99 -6.65
CA CYS A 198 8.67 9.64 -8.04
C CYS A 198 7.27 10.08 -8.45
N ALA A 199 7.16 10.67 -9.64
CA ALA A 199 5.87 11.03 -10.22
C ALA A 199 5.11 9.78 -10.68
N ALA A 200 3.78 9.83 -10.54
CA ALA A 200 2.86 8.80 -11.00
C ALA A 200 2.37 9.08 -12.43
N PRO A 201 1.70 8.12 -13.12
CA PRO A 201 1.28 8.27 -14.52
C PRO A 201 0.40 9.49 -14.79
N TRP A 202 -0.44 9.91 -13.84
CA TRP A 202 -1.25 11.11 -14.00
C TRP A 202 -0.40 12.35 -14.31
N TYR A 203 0.82 12.43 -13.75
CA TYR A 203 1.71 13.56 -13.96
C TYR A 203 2.23 13.58 -15.39
N GLU A 204 2.74 12.44 -15.86
CA GLU A 204 3.23 12.27 -17.23
C GLU A 204 2.13 12.61 -18.26
N LEU A 205 0.89 12.20 -18.00
CA LEU A 205 -0.24 12.48 -18.88
C LEU A 205 -0.59 13.98 -19.00
N ILE A 206 -0.34 14.77 -17.96
CA ILE A 206 -0.70 16.20 -17.92
C ILE A 206 0.49 17.08 -18.34
N HIS A 207 1.68 16.75 -17.83
CA HIS A 207 2.89 17.58 -17.87
C HIS A 207 4.03 16.96 -18.69
N GLY A 208 3.87 15.74 -19.20
CA GLY A 208 4.95 14.99 -19.85
C GLY A 208 6.10 14.73 -18.88
N LEU A 209 7.32 14.81 -19.39
CA LEU A 209 8.56 14.65 -18.60
C LEU A 209 9.15 15.99 -18.13
N THR A 210 8.31 17.04 -18.04
CA THR A 210 8.78 18.33 -17.54
C THR A 210 9.20 18.20 -16.06
N PRO A 211 10.26 18.91 -15.61
CA PRO A 211 10.70 18.82 -14.22
C PRO A 211 9.58 19.23 -13.25
N ALA A 212 9.33 18.38 -12.27
CA ALA A 212 8.37 18.64 -11.20
C ALA A 212 9.00 19.43 -10.05
N ASP A 213 8.18 20.16 -9.31
CA ASP A 213 8.58 20.88 -8.11
C ASP A 213 7.55 20.72 -6.97
N TYR A 214 7.97 21.04 -5.74
CA TYR A 214 7.17 20.82 -4.53
C TYR A 214 6.04 21.84 -4.30
N SER A 215 5.88 22.83 -5.18
CA SER A 215 4.70 23.71 -5.17
C SER A 215 3.50 23.11 -5.91
N MET A 216 3.73 22.08 -6.73
CA MET A 216 2.68 21.40 -7.49
C MET A 216 1.72 20.63 -6.58
N LEU A 217 0.42 20.73 -6.87
CA LEU A 217 -0.62 19.95 -6.23
C LEU A 217 -0.69 18.53 -6.81
N GLY A 218 -1.26 17.61 -6.04
CA GLY A 218 -1.58 16.27 -6.54
C GLY A 218 -2.78 16.26 -7.48
N SER A 219 -3.01 15.11 -8.12
CA SER A 219 -4.15 14.91 -9.03
C SER A 219 -4.98 13.69 -8.61
N PRO A 220 -6.32 13.76 -8.69
CA PRO A 220 -7.17 12.59 -8.54
C PRO A 220 -7.01 11.58 -9.69
N GLY A 221 -6.26 11.91 -10.75
CA GLY A 221 -6.06 11.02 -11.89
C GLY A 221 -7.39 10.56 -12.49
N GLY A 222 -7.56 9.25 -12.63
CA GLY A 222 -8.80 8.66 -13.14
C GLY A 222 -10.01 8.81 -12.20
N LEU A 223 -9.80 9.06 -10.90
CA LEU A 223 -10.89 9.20 -9.92
C LEU A 223 -11.73 10.46 -10.13
N ILE A 224 -11.26 11.43 -10.91
CA ILE A 224 -12.08 12.58 -11.31
C ILE A 224 -13.40 12.14 -11.98
N ARG A 225 -13.40 10.97 -12.64
CA ARG A 225 -14.61 10.38 -13.22
C ARG A 225 -15.60 9.91 -12.15
N ILE A 226 -15.11 9.41 -11.02
CA ILE A 226 -15.95 9.01 -9.89
C ILE A 226 -16.56 10.23 -9.20
N ASP A 227 -15.74 11.27 -8.98
CA ASP A 227 -16.21 12.57 -8.48
C ASP A 227 -17.36 13.10 -9.35
N ALA A 228 -17.18 13.10 -10.68
CA ALA A 228 -18.21 13.51 -11.63
C ALA A 228 -19.47 12.63 -11.60
N MET A 229 -19.32 11.30 -11.44
CA MET A 229 -20.45 10.37 -11.35
C MET A 229 -21.28 10.57 -10.06
N LEU A 230 -20.61 10.89 -8.95
CA LEU A 230 -21.26 11.09 -7.65
C LEU A 230 -21.70 12.53 -7.42
N GLY A 231 -21.27 13.48 -8.26
CA GLY A 231 -21.50 14.90 -8.05
C GLY A 231 -20.76 15.46 -6.83
N THR A 232 -19.58 14.91 -6.51
CA THR A 232 -18.75 15.29 -5.37
C THR A 232 -17.36 15.72 -5.82
N SER A 233 -16.57 16.35 -4.95
CA SER A 233 -15.16 16.68 -5.17
C SER A 233 -14.22 15.97 -4.19
N GLY A 234 -14.66 14.85 -3.61
CA GLY A 234 -13.96 14.19 -2.50
C GLY A 234 -12.57 13.72 -2.88
N TYR A 235 -12.42 13.08 -4.05
CA TYR A 235 -11.12 12.62 -4.52
C TYR A 235 -10.25 13.77 -5.00
N THR A 236 -10.82 14.74 -5.69
CA THR A 236 -10.11 15.94 -6.12
C THR A 236 -9.47 16.65 -4.93
N MET A 237 -10.25 16.97 -3.88
CA MET A 237 -9.74 17.60 -2.68
C MET A 237 -8.71 16.72 -1.93
N GLY A 238 -8.98 15.42 -1.84
CA GLY A 238 -8.11 14.48 -1.12
C GLY A 238 -6.74 14.33 -1.77
N PHE A 239 -6.67 14.21 -3.10
CA PHE A 239 -5.42 14.03 -3.83
C PHE A 239 -4.66 15.35 -4.05
N SER A 240 -5.35 16.48 -4.27
CA SER A 240 -4.68 17.78 -4.42
C SER A 240 -3.83 18.15 -3.22
N HIS A 241 -4.27 17.77 -2.01
CA HIS A 241 -3.58 18.06 -0.75
C HIS A 241 -2.95 16.82 -0.08
N ALA A 242 -2.64 15.80 -0.87
CA ALA A 242 -1.97 14.61 -0.35
C ALA A 242 -0.63 15.00 0.32
N PRO A 243 -0.27 14.42 1.48
CA PRO A 243 0.99 14.75 2.17
C PRO A 243 2.23 14.44 1.33
N VAL A 244 2.14 13.40 0.48
CA VAL A 244 3.22 12.92 -0.39
C VAL A 244 2.68 12.84 -1.83
N VAL A 245 2.73 13.97 -2.54
CA VAL A 245 2.21 14.08 -3.92
C VAL A 245 2.99 13.17 -4.89
N PHE A 246 4.33 13.20 -4.80
CA PHE A 246 5.24 12.42 -5.65
C PHE A 246 5.70 11.14 -4.96
N GLY A 247 4.75 10.39 -4.40
CA GLY A 247 4.97 9.16 -3.65
C GLY A 247 4.64 7.89 -4.44
N ALA A 248 4.87 7.86 -5.75
CA ALA A 248 4.47 6.70 -6.56
C ALA A 248 5.24 5.42 -6.17
N PHE A 249 6.55 5.52 -5.90
CA PHE A 249 7.42 4.37 -5.69
C PHE A 249 7.79 4.16 -4.20
N PRO A 250 7.63 2.94 -3.65
CA PRO A 250 6.85 1.81 -4.17
C PRO A 250 5.34 2.04 -3.98
N SER A 251 4.51 1.26 -4.68
CA SER A 251 3.06 1.36 -4.51
C SER A 251 2.62 0.76 -3.18
N LEU A 252 2.25 1.62 -2.23
CA LEU A 252 1.65 1.21 -0.95
C LEU A 252 0.23 0.65 -1.13
N HIS A 253 -0.48 1.01 -2.20
CA HIS A 253 -1.75 0.37 -2.54
C HIS A 253 -1.53 -1.12 -2.87
N ALA A 254 -0.56 -1.42 -3.75
CA ALA A 254 -0.21 -2.80 -4.08
C ALA A 254 0.35 -3.55 -2.88
N GLY A 255 1.25 -2.93 -2.10
CA GLY A 255 1.78 -3.51 -0.88
C GLY A 255 0.70 -3.82 0.16
N GLY A 256 -0.23 -2.88 0.38
CA GLY A 256 -1.37 -3.06 1.28
C GLY A 256 -2.29 -4.22 0.86
N ALA A 257 -2.67 -4.29 -0.42
CA ALA A 257 -3.47 -5.40 -0.93
C ALA A 257 -2.75 -6.74 -0.85
N THR A 258 -1.45 -6.77 -1.17
CA THR A 258 -0.64 -8.00 -1.05
C THR A 258 -0.61 -8.47 0.39
N MET A 259 -0.38 -7.55 1.34
CA MET A 259 -0.34 -7.86 2.78
C MET A 259 -1.69 -8.42 3.25
N VAL A 260 -2.80 -7.79 2.85
CA VAL A 260 -4.16 -8.28 3.11
C VAL A 260 -4.37 -9.67 2.51
N ALA A 261 -3.94 -9.91 1.27
CA ALA A 261 -4.08 -11.20 0.59
C ALA A 261 -3.24 -12.30 1.27
N LEU A 262 -1.99 -12.01 1.62
CA LEU A 262 -1.10 -12.94 2.33
C LEU A 262 -1.66 -13.29 3.71
N ALA A 263 -2.03 -12.29 4.53
CA ALA A 263 -2.60 -12.54 5.84
C ALA A 263 -3.91 -13.32 5.76
N THR A 264 -4.79 -12.97 4.83
CA THR A 264 -6.05 -13.70 4.65
C THR A 264 -5.82 -15.12 4.17
N SER A 265 -4.91 -15.34 3.21
CA SER A 265 -4.59 -16.68 2.71
C SER A 265 -3.95 -17.55 3.80
N HIS A 266 -3.12 -16.95 4.65
CA HIS A 266 -2.41 -17.62 5.73
C HIS A 266 -3.35 -17.98 6.89
N PHE A 267 -4.11 -17.00 7.39
CA PHE A 267 -4.98 -17.20 8.57
C PHE A 267 -6.36 -17.73 8.20
N PHE A 268 -6.84 -17.55 6.97
CA PHE A 268 -8.18 -17.93 6.52
C PHE A 268 -8.13 -18.55 5.10
N PRO A 269 -7.48 -19.71 4.91
CA PRO A 269 -7.15 -20.25 3.59
C PRO A 269 -8.35 -20.49 2.67
N HIS A 270 -9.55 -20.67 3.22
CA HIS A 270 -10.79 -20.79 2.45
C HIS A 270 -11.20 -19.50 1.69
N LEU A 271 -10.63 -18.34 2.05
CA LEU A 271 -10.86 -17.05 1.39
C LEU A 271 -9.76 -16.67 0.39
N THR A 272 -8.72 -17.51 0.23
CA THR A 272 -7.54 -17.25 -0.62
C THR A 272 -7.93 -16.78 -2.02
N TYR A 273 -8.83 -17.51 -2.69
CA TYR A 273 -9.22 -17.15 -4.05
C TYR A 273 -9.86 -15.75 -4.11
N VAL A 274 -10.81 -15.47 -3.20
CA VAL A 274 -11.55 -14.21 -3.17
C VAL A 274 -10.61 -13.03 -2.91
N ILE A 275 -9.67 -13.18 -1.97
CA ILE A 275 -8.78 -12.07 -1.59
C ILE A 275 -7.72 -11.78 -2.65
N TRP A 276 -7.26 -12.79 -3.39
CA TRP A 276 -6.34 -12.58 -4.51
C TRP A 276 -7.04 -11.96 -5.71
N VAL A 277 -8.31 -12.30 -5.97
CA VAL A 277 -9.12 -11.57 -6.96
C VAL A 277 -9.22 -10.09 -6.59
N TYR A 278 -9.46 -9.77 -5.31
CA TYR A 278 -9.43 -8.39 -4.82
C TYR A 278 -8.06 -7.72 -5.07
N ALA A 279 -6.95 -8.35 -4.68
CA ALA A 279 -5.61 -7.77 -4.80
C ALA A 279 -5.24 -7.51 -6.27
N LEU A 280 -5.47 -8.48 -7.16
CA LEU A 280 -5.20 -8.33 -8.59
C LEU A 280 -6.08 -7.25 -9.23
N THR A 281 -7.34 -7.15 -8.80
CA THR A 281 -8.22 -6.05 -9.25
C THR A 281 -7.72 -4.71 -8.76
N LEU A 282 -7.20 -4.61 -7.53
CA LEU A 282 -6.59 -3.38 -7.02
C LEU A 282 -5.34 -2.99 -7.82
N TYR A 283 -4.47 -3.95 -8.16
CA TYR A 283 -3.27 -3.67 -8.95
C TYR A 283 -3.65 -3.05 -10.29
N TRP A 284 -4.58 -3.71 -11.00
CA TRP A 284 -5.13 -3.17 -12.22
C TRP A 284 -5.76 -1.78 -12.01
N ALA A 285 -6.55 -1.60 -10.95
CA ALA A 285 -7.21 -0.34 -10.64
C ALA A 285 -6.22 0.82 -10.45
N THR A 286 -5.08 0.58 -9.78
CA THR A 286 -4.06 1.62 -9.57
C THR A 286 -3.48 2.16 -10.88
N MET A 287 -3.27 1.28 -11.87
CA MET A 287 -2.79 1.65 -13.20
C MET A 287 -3.90 2.29 -14.04
N TYR A 288 -5.10 1.67 -14.05
CA TYR A 288 -6.27 2.18 -14.76
C TYR A 288 -6.70 3.59 -14.29
N LEU A 289 -6.53 3.88 -13.01
CA LEU A 289 -6.79 5.19 -12.40
C LEU A 289 -5.56 6.13 -12.43
N THR A 290 -4.49 5.79 -13.15
CA THR A 290 -3.28 6.62 -13.36
C THR A 290 -2.46 6.93 -12.11
N HIS A 291 -2.58 6.15 -11.04
CA HIS A 291 -1.86 6.40 -9.79
C HIS A 291 -0.54 5.65 -9.66
N HIS A 292 -0.35 4.56 -10.40
CA HIS A 292 0.89 3.78 -10.37
C HIS A 292 1.24 3.23 -11.75
N TYR A 293 2.53 3.00 -11.96
CA TYR A 293 3.05 2.19 -13.05
C TYR A 293 2.95 0.71 -12.67
N LEU A 294 3.31 -0.21 -13.57
CA LEU A 294 3.38 -1.62 -13.19
C LEU A 294 4.59 -1.90 -12.28
N ILE A 295 5.72 -1.22 -12.52
CA ILE A 295 6.97 -1.50 -11.79
C ILE A 295 6.88 -1.19 -10.30
N ASP A 296 6.30 -0.07 -9.90
CA ASP A 296 6.08 0.30 -8.52
C ASP A 296 4.98 -0.55 -7.85
N VAL A 297 3.99 -1.04 -8.61
CA VAL A 297 3.05 -2.08 -8.14
C VAL A 297 3.78 -3.38 -7.79
N VAL A 298 4.65 -3.87 -8.68
CA VAL A 298 5.44 -5.09 -8.45
C VAL A 298 6.35 -4.92 -7.24
N VAL A 299 7.09 -3.82 -7.14
CA VAL A 299 7.98 -3.56 -5.99
C VAL A 299 7.19 -3.43 -4.69
N GLY A 300 6.02 -2.80 -4.71
CA GLY A 300 5.12 -2.75 -3.55
C GLY A 300 4.68 -4.14 -3.08
N ALA A 301 4.31 -5.03 -4.01
CA ALA A 301 3.96 -6.41 -3.70
C ALA A 301 5.15 -7.23 -3.18
N CYS A 302 6.35 -7.03 -3.73
CA CYS A 302 7.59 -7.64 -3.23
C CYS A 302 7.90 -7.17 -1.80
N LEU A 303 7.81 -5.87 -1.53
CA LEU A 303 8.03 -5.31 -0.19
C LEU A 303 7.08 -5.94 0.84
N ALA A 304 5.80 -6.09 0.48
CA ALA A 304 4.82 -6.74 1.34
C ALA A 304 5.13 -8.22 1.59
N THR A 305 5.47 -8.97 0.53
CA THR A 305 5.85 -10.38 0.62
C THR A 305 7.06 -10.57 1.53
N VAL A 306 8.14 -9.81 1.31
CA VAL A 306 9.36 -9.85 2.12
C VAL A 306 9.04 -9.53 3.57
N THR A 307 8.31 -8.43 3.83
CA THR A 307 7.97 -8.01 5.20
C THR A 307 7.10 -9.06 5.90
N PHE A 308 6.11 -9.63 5.21
CA PHE A 308 5.23 -10.64 5.77
C PHE A 308 6.01 -11.87 6.24
N TYR A 309 6.81 -12.48 5.36
CA TYR A 309 7.53 -13.70 5.69
C TYR A 309 8.71 -13.48 6.65
N TYR A 310 9.41 -12.34 6.53
CA TYR A 310 10.48 -11.98 7.46
C TYR A 310 9.97 -11.83 8.89
N MET A 311 8.77 -11.25 9.04
CA MET A 311 8.19 -10.99 10.35
C MET A 311 7.29 -12.11 10.88
N LEU A 312 6.94 -13.11 10.06
CA LEU A 312 6.02 -14.17 10.45
C LEU A 312 6.68 -15.07 11.50
N PRO A 313 6.20 -15.05 12.76
CA PRO A 313 6.79 -15.86 13.81
C PRO A 313 6.52 -17.35 13.58
N ASP A 314 7.43 -18.20 14.05
CA ASP A 314 7.37 -19.64 13.86
C ASP A 314 6.07 -20.25 14.42
N GLU A 315 5.56 -19.74 15.55
CA GLU A 315 4.36 -20.28 16.18
C GLU A 315 3.06 -20.00 15.40
N LEU A 316 3.12 -19.09 14.43
CA LEU A 316 2.00 -18.80 13.53
C LEU A 316 2.12 -19.52 12.20
N ARG A 317 3.12 -20.39 12.00
CA ARG A 317 3.24 -21.19 10.78
C ARG A 317 2.40 -22.46 10.89
N GLU A 318 2.11 -23.06 9.73
CA GLU A 318 1.41 -24.35 9.61
C GLU A 318 0.12 -24.41 10.43
N GLN A 319 0.02 -25.37 11.36
CA GLN A 319 -1.15 -25.58 12.21
C GLN A 319 -1.44 -24.39 13.12
N GLY A 320 -0.40 -23.64 13.52
CA GLY A 320 -0.52 -22.41 14.30
C GLY A 320 -1.20 -21.26 13.55
N ALA A 321 -1.18 -21.29 12.21
CA ALA A 321 -1.84 -20.28 11.37
C ALA A 321 -3.37 -20.30 11.53
N THR A 322 -3.96 -21.47 11.71
CA THR A 322 -5.41 -21.64 11.78
C THR A 322 -5.93 -21.90 13.20
N ALA A 323 -5.04 -21.93 14.20
CA ALA A 323 -5.39 -22.17 15.61
C ALA A 323 -6.47 -21.18 16.11
N ALA A 324 -7.34 -21.65 16.99
CA ALA A 324 -8.33 -20.81 17.64
C ALA A 324 -7.69 -20.00 18.80
N PRO A 325 -8.35 -18.93 19.29
CA PRO A 325 -7.83 -18.16 20.41
C PRO A 325 -7.64 -19.04 21.66
N GLY A 326 -6.42 -19.14 22.17
CA GLY A 326 -6.05 -19.92 23.36
C GLY A 326 -5.36 -21.26 23.07
N GLU A 327 -5.44 -21.78 21.84
CA GLU A 327 -4.86 -23.09 21.46
C GLU A 327 -3.36 -23.02 21.14
N LEU A 328 -2.79 -21.81 21.00
CA LEU A 328 -1.37 -21.63 20.66
C LEU A 328 -0.40 -22.16 21.74
N LEU A 329 -0.85 -22.31 22.98
CA LEU A 329 -0.05 -22.80 24.10
C LEU A 329 0.21 -24.32 24.03
N ASP A 330 -0.72 -25.11 23.46
CA ASP A 330 -0.52 -26.55 23.27
C ASP A 330 0.52 -26.84 22.17
N TYR A 331 0.61 -25.96 21.16
CA TYR A 331 1.55 -26.13 20.06
C TYR A 331 3.00 -25.81 20.43
N ARG A 332 3.25 -24.87 21.37
CA ARG A 332 4.61 -24.55 21.84
C ARG A 332 5.35 -25.75 22.45
N HIS A 333 4.61 -26.73 22.98
CA HIS A 333 5.19 -27.98 23.47
C HIS A 333 5.49 -28.99 22.35
N LEU A 334 4.83 -28.89 21.19
CA LEU A 334 5.05 -29.74 20.01
C LEU A 334 6.11 -29.18 19.06
N SER A 335 6.18 -27.84 18.94
CA SER A 335 7.10 -27.10 18.05
C SER A 335 8.56 -27.05 18.55
N GLN A 336 8.88 -27.61 19.73
CA GLN A 336 10.27 -27.85 20.13
C GLN A 336 10.94 -28.97 19.32
N ARG A 337 10.26 -29.56 18.34
CA ARG A 337 10.87 -30.43 17.34
C ARG A 337 11.88 -29.65 16.49
N SER A 338 13.03 -30.28 16.27
CA SER A 338 14.21 -29.66 15.69
C SER A 338 13.92 -29.21 14.25
N LYS A 339 14.51 -28.08 13.81
CA LYS A 339 14.40 -27.55 12.43
C LYS A 339 14.68 -28.61 11.35
N TYR A 340 15.47 -29.64 11.67
CA TYR A 340 15.75 -30.77 10.79
C TYR A 340 14.53 -31.68 10.55
N GLU A 341 13.64 -31.85 11.54
CA GLU A 341 12.38 -32.60 11.39
C GLU A 341 11.36 -31.87 10.51
N THR A 342 11.35 -30.52 10.53
CA THR A 342 10.41 -29.70 9.77
C THR A 342 10.71 -29.67 8.27
N TYR A 343 11.99 -29.72 7.90
CA TYR A 343 12.44 -29.67 6.50
C TYR A 343 12.83 -31.06 5.94
N ASP A 344 12.56 -32.14 6.69
CA ASP A 344 12.96 -33.50 6.36
C ASP A 344 14.47 -33.60 5.99
N LEU A 345 15.29 -32.83 6.71
CA LEU A 345 16.74 -32.81 6.56
C LEU A 345 17.32 -33.84 7.53
N GLU A 346 18.28 -34.65 7.07
CA GLU A 346 19.01 -35.54 7.97
C GLU A 346 19.72 -34.69 9.04
N ALA A 347 19.29 -34.82 10.30
CA ALA A 347 19.99 -34.21 11.42
C ALA A 347 21.43 -34.76 11.46
N PRO A 348 22.46 -33.93 11.68
CA PRO A 348 23.84 -34.40 11.74
C PRO A 348 23.95 -35.53 12.74
N ARG A 349 24.37 -36.72 12.29
CA ARG A 349 24.57 -37.88 13.16
C ARG A 349 25.56 -37.50 14.25
N ARG A 350 25.06 -37.28 15.47
CA ARG A 350 25.87 -37.13 16.68
C ARG A 350 26.57 -38.46 16.95
N GLY A 351 27.80 -38.59 16.47
CA GLY A 351 28.74 -39.61 16.93
C GLY A 351 29.06 -39.38 18.41
N ASN A 352 29.20 -40.47 19.15
CA ASN A 352 29.40 -40.49 20.60
C ASN A 352 30.57 -39.59 21.07
N ALA A 353 30.26 -38.85 22.15
CA ALA A 353 31.09 -38.08 23.06
C ALA A 353 32.62 -38.21 22.96
N THR A 354 33.31 -37.08 22.83
CA THR A 354 34.05 -36.44 23.94
C THR A 354 34.70 -35.15 23.46
N ASP A 355 34.85 -34.24 24.41
CA ASP A 355 35.59 -32.98 24.37
C ASP A 355 34.91 -31.72 23.85
N ALA A 356 35.00 -30.72 24.72
CA ALA A 356 34.52 -29.37 24.55
C ALA A 356 35.53 -28.56 23.75
N THR A 357 35.06 -27.76 22.81
CA THR A 357 35.47 -26.36 22.62
C THR A 357 34.57 -25.73 21.55
N GLU A 358 33.92 -24.66 21.98
CA GLU A 358 33.56 -23.45 21.24
C GLU A 358 34.23 -23.33 19.86
N PHE A 359 33.41 -23.23 18.80
CA PHE A 359 33.86 -22.62 17.55
C PHE A 359 32.73 -21.76 17.00
N GLU A 360 32.84 -20.46 17.29
CA GLU A 360 32.26 -19.40 16.47
C GLU A 360 32.71 -19.61 15.02
N ILE A 361 31.78 -19.59 14.06
CA ILE A 361 32.15 -19.42 12.66
C ILE A 361 31.84 -17.98 12.30
N SER A 362 32.91 -17.19 12.40
CA SER A 362 33.13 -15.91 11.74
C SER A 362 33.17 -16.09 10.21
N ASP A 363 32.85 -14.98 9.52
CA ASP A 363 33.08 -14.70 8.09
C ASP A 363 34.16 -15.54 7.39
N ALA A 364 33.78 -16.12 6.24
CA ALA A 364 34.73 -16.46 5.17
C ALA A 364 34.04 -16.31 3.80
N SER A 365 34.62 -15.41 3.03
CA SER A 365 34.38 -15.04 1.64
C SER A 365 34.60 -16.17 0.63
N ASP A 366 33.85 -16.08 -0.48
CA ASP A 366 34.12 -16.53 -1.85
C ASP A 366 34.74 -17.91 -2.11
N GLU A 367 33.96 -18.77 -2.78
CA GLU A 367 34.49 -19.54 -3.91
C GLU A 367 33.38 -19.81 -4.94
N GLU A 368 33.56 -19.21 -6.12
CA GLU A 368 32.83 -19.46 -7.36
C GLU A 368 32.90 -20.95 -7.73
N VAL A 369 31.75 -21.58 -8.02
CA VAL A 369 31.71 -22.89 -8.66
C VAL A 369 30.95 -22.79 -9.97
N ASP A 370 31.73 -22.85 -11.04
CA ASP A 370 31.39 -22.91 -12.46
C ASP A 370 30.47 -24.09 -12.79
N ILE A 371 29.29 -23.80 -13.36
CA ILE A 371 28.38 -24.81 -13.93
C ILE A 371 28.35 -24.65 -15.44
N THR A 372 29.25 -25.38 -16.08
CA THR A 372 29.36 -25.52 -17.53
C THR A 372 28.09 -26.04 -18.20
N TYR A 373 27.78 -25.37 -19.30
CA TYR A 373 26.71 -25.56 -20.27
C TYR A 373 26.74 -26.94 -20.96
N ARG A 374 25.57 -27.61 -21.08
CA ARG A 374 25.33 -28.71 -22.04
C ARG A 374 24.03 -28.49 -22.80
N SER A 375 24.14 -28.21 -24.10
CA SER A 375 23.03 -28.21 -25.06
C SER A 375 22.72 -29.62 -25.57
N PRO A 376 21.46 -29.93 -25.93
CA PRO A 376 21.15 -30.98 -26.89
C PRO A 376 21.01 -30.40 -28.32
N SER A 377 21.70 -31.03 -29.27
CA SER A 377 21.64 -30.74 -30.71
C SER A 377 20.30 -31.11 -31.37
N ALA A 378 20.05 -30.44 -32.48
CA ALA A 378 18.82 -30.35 -33.27
C ALA A 378 18.42 -31.58 -34.10
N VAL A 379 17.12 -31.74 -34.35
CA VAL A 379 16.54 -32.20 -35.64
C VAL A 379 15.16 -31.56 -35.84
N GLY A 380 14.93 -30.90 -36.99
CA GLY A 380 13.59 -30.67 -37.56
C GLY A 380 13.22 -29.21 -37.89
N THR A 381 13.69 -28.70 -39.03
CA THR A 381 13.15 -27.48 -39.70
C THR A 381 11.74 -27.71 -40.26
N PRO A 382 10.92 -26.65 -40.32
CA PRO A 382 10.55 -26.17 -41.65
C PRO A 382 10.66 -24.66 -41.82
N THR A 383 10.99 -24.32 -43.06
CA THR A 383 11.16 -23.02 -43.70
C THR A 383 9.84 -22.28 -43.92
N SER A 384 9.79 -20.99 -43.56
CA SER A 384 9.36 -19.91 -44.47
C SER A 384 9.39 -18.56 -43.75
N ALA A 385 10.35 -17.72 -44.14
CA ALA A 385 10.30 -16.27 -43.93
C ALA A 385 10.19 -15.62 -45.32
N ALA A 386 9.17 -14.79 -45.50
CA ALA A 386 9.15 -13.77 -46.54
C ALA A 386 8.44 -12.52 -45.96
N PRO A 387 9.04 -11.32 -46.07
CA PRO A 387 8.48 -10.07 -45.60
C PRO A 387 7.59 -9.45 -46.70
N MET A 388 6.50 -8.77 -46.33
CA MET A 388 5.73 -7.96 -47.28
C MET A 388 5.45 -6.57 -46.70
N LEU A 389 6.13 -5.59 -47.31
CA LEU A 389 5.83 -4.16 -47.24
C LEU A 389 4.53 -3.85 -48.00
N GLY A 390 3.79 -2.83 -47.54
CA GLY A 390 3.05 -1.92 -48.41
C GLY A 390 1.52 -2.08 -48.44
N GLY A 391 0.82 -1.14 -47.81
CA GLY A 391 -0.63 -0.98 -47.97
C GLY A 391 -1.15 0.29 -47.29
N ARG A 392 -1.12 1.42 -48.01
CA ARG A 392 -1.88 2.64 -47.68
C ARG A 392 -3.37 2.30 -47.61
N GLY A 393 -4.00 2.61 -46.48
CA GLY A 393 -5.45 2.56 -46.31
C GLY A 393 -5.91 3.70 -45.42
N GLU A 394 -6.59 4.69 -46.02
CA GLU A 394 -7.31 5.75 -45.32
C GLU A 394 -8.31 5.16 -44.33
N ARG A 395 -8.23 5.58 -43.07
CA ARG A 395 -9.21 5.21 -42.05
C ARG A 395 -10.15 6.37 -41.78
N VAL A 396 -11.35 6.21 -42.32
CA VAL A 396 -12.55 7.01 -42.11
C VAL A 396 -12.79 7.25 -40.62
N GLN A 397 -12.90 8.52 -40.23
CA GLN A 397 -13.35 8.96 -38.90
C GLN A 397 -14.78 8.47 -38.65
N ARG A 398 -14.95 7.54 -37.70
CA ARG A 398 -16.22 7.33 -37.02
C ARG A 398 -16.14 8.05 -35.67
N GLY A 399 -17.02 9.04 -35.48
CA GLY A 399 -17.15 9.79 -34.23
C GLY A 399 -17.52 8.87 -33.08
N HIS A 400 -16.61 8.72 -32.13
CA HIS A 400 -16.90 8.13 -30.82
C HIS A 400 -17.43 9.21 -29.87
N ARG A 401 -18.51 8.87 -29.17
CA ARG A 401 -19.16 9.70 -28.14
C ARG A 401 -18.14 10.15 -27.09
N HIS A 402 -18.21 11.43 -26.73
CA HIS A 402 -17.36 12.12 -25.76
C HIS A 402 -17.20 11.33 -24.44
N THR A 403 -16.05 10.68 -24.27
CA THR A 403 -15.41 10.51 -22.96
C THR A 403 -14.33 11.58 -22.92
N ALA A 404 -14.49 12.55 -22.03
CA ALA A 404 -13.50 13.61 -21.88
C ALA A 404 -12.19 12.97 -21.38
N SER A 405 -11.08 13.22 -22.10
CA SER A 405 -9.74 12.81 -21.66
C SER A 405 -9.48 13.36 -20.25
N ILE A 406 -8.77 12.62 -19.39
CA ILE A 406 -8.40 13.05 -18.03
C ILE A 406 -7.79 14.47 -18.07
N ALA A 407 -6.91 14.75 -19.04
CA ALA A 407 -6.34 16.08 -19.25
C ALA A 407 -7.40 17.16 -19.55
N SER A 408 -8.49 16.81 -20.25
CA SER A 408 -9.59 17.75 -20.52
C SER A 408 -10.54 17.96 -19.35
N LEU A 409 -10.70 16.96 -18.47
CA LEU A 409 -11.47 17.09 -17.23
C LEU A 409 -10.69 17.94 -16.20
N ILE A 410 -9.40 17.68 -16.05
CA ILE A 410 -8.52 18.43 -15.14
C ILE A 410 -8.40 19.90 -15.59
N ARG A 411 -8.09 20.14 -16.88
CA ARG A 411 -8.08 21.51 -17.45
C ARG A 411 -9.47 22.17 -17.51
N GLY A 412 -10.53 21.39 -17.31
CA GLY A 412 -11.89 21.90 -17.21
C GLY A 412 -12.16 22.52 -15.84
N ASP A 413 -11.56 21.97 -14.78
CA ASP A 413 -11.69 22.48 -13.41
C ASP A 413 -10.68 23.59 -13.10
N GLU A 414 -9.45 23.57 -13.65
CA GLU A 414 -8.53 24.72 -13.59
C GLU A 414 -9.17 25.99 -14.17
N ARG A 415 -9.97 25.86 -15.24
CA ARG A 415 -10.75 26.97 -15.83
C ARG A 415 -11.94 27.44 -14.99
N LYS A 416 -12.36 26.68 -13.99
CA LYS A 416 -13.38 27.12 -13.02
C LYS A 416 -12.76 27.86 -11.84
N GLU A 417 -11.51 27.55 -11.49
CA GLU A 417 -10.76 28.25 -10.44
C GLU A 417 -10.08 29.53 -10.95
N GLU A 418 -9.68 29.58 -12.22
CA GLU A 418 -9.31 30.82 -12.89
C GLU A 418 -10.57 31.65 -13.22
N GLY A 419 -10.92 32.53 -12.29
CA GLY A 419 -11.95 33.54 -12.48
C GLY A 419 -11.83 34.22 -13.84
N TRP A 420 -12.94 34.16 -14.58
CA TRP A 420 -13.27 34.94 -15.77
C TRP A 420 -12.43 36.20 -15.95
N SER A 421 -11.44 36.15 -16.84
CA SER A 421 -10.82 37.34 -17.41
C SER A 421 -11.55 37.67 -18.72
N PRO A 422 -12.09 38.90 -18.89
CA PRO A 422 -12.78 39.26 -20.11
C PRO A 422 -11.77 39.41 -21.25
N ILE A 423 -11.96 38.64 -22.32
CA ILE A 423 -11.26 38.82 -23.59
C ILE A 423 -11.62 40.21 -24.13
N ALA A 424 -10.64 41.11 -24.12
CA ALA A 424 -10.70 42.36 -24.86
C ALA A 424 -10.37 42.10 -26.33
N GLY A 425 -11.22 42.63 -27.23
CA GLY A 425 -10.81 43.04 -28.57
C GLY A 425 -11.10 42.06 -29.72
N GLY A 426 -12.34 42.07 -30.21
CA GLY A 426 -12.71 41.46 -31.49
C GLY A 426 -14.15 41.81 -31.86
N GLY A 427 -14.35 42.99 -32.45
CA GLY A 427 -15.67 43.56 -32.74
C GLY A 427 -16.53 42.69 -33.67
N PHE A 428 -17.73 42.35 -33.20
CA PHE A 428 -18.81 41.82 -34.01
C PHE A 428 -19.62 42.99 -34.58
N SER A 429 -19.64 43.12 -35.91
CA SER A 429 -20.43 44.11 -36.64
C SER A 429 -21.87 43.60 -36.77
N PHE A 430 -22.85 44.32 -36.20
CA PHE A 430 -24.27 44.06 -36.45
C PHE A 430 -24.69 44.62 -37.82
N PRO A 431 -25.53 43.91 -38.61
CA PRO A 431 -26.08 44.46 -39.85
C PRO A 431 -27.19 45.48 -39.53
N ALA A 432 -27.30 46.51 -40.38
CA ALA A 432 -28.25 47.60 -40.21
C ALA A 432 -29.71 47.17 -40.50
N SER A 433 -30.63 47.61 -39.65
CA SER A 433 -32.08 47.45 -39.82
C SER A 433 -32.62 48.30 -40.99
N PRO A 434 -33.58 47.82 -41.80
CA PRO A 434 -34.13 48.58 -42.91
C PRO A 434 -35.14 49.64 -42.42
N LYS A 435 -34.99 50.88 -42.88
CA LYS A 435 -35.96 51.98 -42.68
C LYS A 435 -37.17 51.80 -43.62
N ARG A 436 -38.39 51.82 -43.08
CA ARG A 436 -39.63 52.02 -43.85
C ARG A 436 -39.78 53.50 -44.21
N PRO A 437 -40.23 53.86 -45.42
CA PRO A 437 -40.53 55.25 -45.78
C PRO A 437 -41.90 55.68 -45.22
N ALA A 438 -41.97 56.93 -44.77
CA ALA A 438 -43.20 57.60 -44.37
C ALA A 438 -44.12 57.82 -45.58
N ARG A 439 -45.43 57.78 -45.33
CA ARG A 439 -46.44 58.42 -46.18
C ARG A 439 -47.39 59.20 -45.29
N ASP A 440 -47.72 60.37 -45.81
CA ASP A 440 -48.54 61.45 -45.27
C ASP A 440 -49.98 61.06 -44.94
#